data_AF-A0A0F8WHF1-F1
#
_entry.id   AF-A0A0F8WHF1-F1
#
_cell.length_a   1.000
_cell.length_b   1.000
_cell.length_c   1.000
_cell.angle_alpha   90.00
_cell.angle_beta   90.00
_cell.angle_gamma   90.00
#
_symmetry.space_group_name_H-M   'P 1'
#
loop_
_entity.id
_entity.type
_entity.pdbx_description
1 polymer ?
#
loop_
_entity_poly.entity_id
_entity_poly.type
_entity_poly.pdbx_seq_one_letter_code
_entity_poly.pdbx_strand_id
1 'polypeptide(L)'
;MGDDPNPISEVAGSSRLDYALDGSAKGDCLSSIDRKPHALKREKSLIIPRHVIFFDTETEQIEQPNGDVKQVLKLGWVCYYRRAYGRNLEKLDWHFFDNILDFWTFIYKHTEKKRRLWVISCNMSFDFTIVQGWKYLGQANFKLKFFHNTGSTCIISVKSKHGAIIFMDSMNWFRESVAASGARLGIPKLEIDFAKTDDLFLSAYCKRDVEILIALFKDFVKFLEANRISRVCYTIASTAMAAYLFGFYDHKIYIHN
;
A
#
# COMPACT_ATOMS: atom_id res chain seq x y z
N MET A 1 8.49 13.99 -68.93
CA MET A 1 8.05 14.38 -67.57
C MET A 1 6.55 14.14 -67.52
N GLY A 2 5.99 13.21 -66.77
CA GLY A 2 6.50 12.24 -65.82
C GLY A 2 5.29 11.39 -65.40
N ASP A 3 5.57 10.10 -65.20
CA ASP A 3 4.87 9.08 -64.42
C ASP A 3 3.34 8.94 -64.48
N ASP A 4 2.97 7.95 -65.29
CA ASP A 4 2.37 6.66 -64.92
C ASP A 4 1.02 6.57 -64.18
N PRO A 5 0.24 5.51 -64.52
CA PRO A 5 -1.20 5.51 -64.40
C PRO A 5 -1.73 4.41 -63.47
N ASN A 6 -3.00 4.60 -63.15
CA ASN A 6 -4.04 3.60 -62.92
C ASN A 6 -3.96 2.57 -61.76
N PRO A 7 -5.14 2.25 -61.18
CA PRO A 7 -5.35 1.31 -60.09
C PRO A 7 -5.49 -0.12 -60.64
N ILE A 8 -5.57 -1.14 -59.76
CA ILE A 8 -6.37 -2.38 -59.96
C ILE A 8 -6.20 -3.35 -58.76
N SER A 9 -7.38 -3.84 -58.31
CA SER A 9 -7.78 -5.15 -57.75
C SER A 9 -7.00 -5.95 -56.69
N GLU A 10 -7.81 -6.50 -55.77
CA GLU A 10 -7.74 -7.83 -55.14
C GLU A 10 -6.83 -8.88 -55.79
N VAL A 11 -5.99 -9.53 -54.97
CA VAL A 11 -5.64 -10.96 -55.05
C VAL A 11 -5.38 -11.51 -53.64
N ALA A 12 -5.98 -12.66 -53.36
CA ALA A 12 -5.78 -13.50 -52.18
C ALA A 12 -4.38 -14.13 -52.12
N GLY A 13 -3.82 -14.31 -50.91
CA GLY A 13 -2.60 -15.09 -50.75
C GLY A 13 -2.03 -15.16 -49.33
N SER A 14 -2.27 -16.28 -48.67
CA SER A 14 -1.29 -17.06 -47.89
C SER A 14 -0.41 -16.36 -46.83
N SER A 15 -0.72 -16.61 -45.55
CA SER A 15 0.16 -17.43 -44.71
C SER A 15 -0.53 -17.79 -43.39
N ARG A 16 -1.00 -19.05 -43.31
CA ARG A 16 -1.21 -19.75 -42.04
C ARG A 16 0.18 -19.94 -41.44
N LEU A 17 0.42 -19.35 -40.27
CA LEU A 17 1.51 -19.82 -39.42
C LEU A 17 1.00 -21.07 -38.71
N ASP A 18 1.44 -22.21 -39.23
CA ASP A 18 1.25 -23.52 -38.63
C ASP A 18 1.93 -23.53 -37.25
N TYR A 19 1.13 -23.69 -36.20
CA TYR A 19 1.63 -24.06 -34.88
C TYR A 19 2.00 -25.54 -34.93
N ALA A 20 3.30 -25.82 -35.07
CA ALA A 20 3.85 -27.14 -34.80
C ALA A 20 3.63 -27.47 -33.31
N LEU A 21 2.69 -28.37 -33.05
CA LEU A 21 2.61 -29.12 -31.79
C LEU A 21 3.75 -30.13 -31.78
N ASP A 22 4.92 -29.73 -31.28
CA ASP A 22 5.95 -30.67 -30.85
C ASP A 22 5.72 -31.02 -29.37
N GLY A 23 5.45 -32.30 -29.16
CA GLY A 23 5.18 -32.88 -27.86
C GLY A 23 6.46 -33.13 -27.09
N SER A 24 6.69 -32.34 -26.04
CA SER A 24 7.29 -32.82 -24.78
C SER A 24 7.18 -31.76 -23.68
N ALA A 25 5.94 -31.37 -23.34
CA ALA A 25 5.70 -30.60 -22.12
C ALA A 25 5.85 -31.52 -20.89
N LYS A 26 7.11 -31.74 -20.46
CA LYS A 26 7.37 -32.06 -19.06
C LYS A 26 6.97 -30.82 -18.26
N GLY A 27 5.89 -30.96 -17.49
CA GLY A 27 5.45 -29.94 -16.56
C GLY A 27 6.47 -29.76 -15.44
N ASP A 28 7.32 -28.75 -15.56
CA ASP A 28 8.13 -28.26 -14.45
C ASP A 28 7.53 -26.94 -13.96
N CYS A 29 6.38 -27.04 -13.29
CA CYS A 29 5.83 -25.96 -12.49
C CYS A 29 6.31 -26.13 -11.04
N LEU A 30 7.55 -25.75 -10.78
CA LEU A 30 8.08 -25.45 -9.45
C LEU A 30 9.31 -24.58 -9.71
N SER A 31 9.16 -23.26 -9.62
CA SER A 31 10.32 -22.37 -9.50
C SER A 31 11.00 -22.72 -8.17
N SER A 32 11.94 -23.65 -8.17
CA SER A 32 12.75 -23.93 -6.99
C SER A 32 13.62 -22.70 -6.77
N ILE A 33 13.25 -21.92 -5.76
CA ILE A 33 14.13 -20.87 -5.27
C ILE A 33 15.30 -21.62 -4.65
N ASP A 34 16.49 -21.53 -5.25
CA ASP A 34 17.74 -22.03 -4.65
C ASP A 34 18.02 -21.25 -3.36
N ARG A 35 17.37 -21.68 -2.28
CA ARG A 35 17.60 -21.16 -0.94
C ARG A 35 18.84 -21.86 -0.40
N LYS A 36 19.66 -21.17 0.38
CA LYS A 36 20.73 -21.87 1.11
C LYS A 36 20.14 -22.35 2.43
N PRO A 37 20.38 -23.61 2.84
CA PRO A 37 20.02 -24.05 4.18
C PRO A 37 20.61 -23.09 5.22
N HIS A 38 19.77 -22.66 6.15
CA HIS A 38 20.19 -21.71 7.18
C HIS A 38 19.36 -21.90 8.45
N ALA A 39 19.89 -21.43 9.57
CA ALA A 39 19.14 -21.37 10.82
C ALA A 39 18.34 -20.06 10.90
N LEU A 40 17.15 -20.13 11.48
CA LEU A 40 16.42 -18.95 11.89
C LEU A 40 17.26 -18.11 12.87
N LYS A 41 17.14 -16.80 12.76
CA LYS A 41 17.88 -15.84 13.59
C LYS A 41 16.95 -15.30 14.67
N ARG A 42 17.42 -15.34 15.92
CA ARG A 42 16.75 -14.71 17.07
C ARG A 42 16.53 -13.23 16.80
N GLU A 43 15.31 -12.74 17.10
CA GLU A 43 15.00 -11.32 17.05
C GLU A 43 15.49 -10.64 18.34
N LYS A 44 16.04 -9.43 18.21
CA LYS A 44 16.65 -8.70 19.34
C LYS A 44 16.03 -7.33 19.54
N SER A 45 15.14 -6.91 18.64
CA SER A 45 14.62 -5.55 18.58
C SER A 45 13.11 -5.50 18.66
N LEU A 46 12.60 -4.46 19.32
CA LEU A 46 11.18 -4.11 19.40
C LEU A 46 10.91 -2.84 18.59
N ILE A 47 11.54 -2.72 17.41
CA ILE A 47 11.49 -1.49 16.61
C ILE A 47 10.07 -1.23 16.13
N ILE A 48 9.57 -0.03 16.41
CA ILE A 48 8.29 0.44 15.91
C ILE A 48 8.54 1.61 14.95
N PRO A 49 7.83 1.68 13.80
CA PRO A 49 7.90 2.81 12.88
C PRO A 49 7.58 4.13 13.58
N ARG A 50 8.53 5.08 13.52
CA ARG A 50 8.37 6.40 14.16
C ARG A 50 7.67 7.42 13.26
N HIS A 51 7.82 7.28 11.94
CA HIS A 51 7.35 8.24 10.94
C HIS A 51 6.33 7.54 10.04
N VAL A 52 5.07 7.88 10.26
CA VAL A 52 3.93 7.23 9.62
C VAL A 52 3.01 8.30 9.06
N ILE A 53 2.44 8.05 7.90
CA ILE A 53 1.37 8.84 7.31
C ILE A 53 0.15 7.93 7.21
N PHE A 54 -1.01 8.48 7.55
CA PHE A 54 -2.30 7.86 7.35
C PHE A 54 -3.09 8.73 6.38
N PHE A 55 -3.83 8.09 5.48
CA PHE A 55 -4.71 8.83 4.58
C PHE A 55 -5.90 7.98 4.16
N ASP A 56 -6.91 8.67 3.66
CA ASP A 56 -8.13 8.13 3.10
C ASP A 56 -8.58 9.05 1.96
N THR A 57 -9.33 8.51 0.99
CA THR A 57 -9.82 9.24 -0.17
C THR A 57 -11.29 8.98 -0.44
N GLU A 58 -12.00 10.03 -0.83
CA GLU A 58 -13.34 9.96 -1.40
C GLU A 58 -13.27 10.16 -2.90
N THR A 59 -14.13 9.46 -3.63
CA THR A 59 -14.11 9.45 -5.09
C THR A 59 -15.43 9.91 -5.69
N GLU A 60 -15.34 10.40 -6.92
CA GLU A 60 -16.48 10.55 -7.82
C GLU A 60 -16.37 9.54 -8.97
N GLN A 61 -17.53 9.14 -9.48
CA GLN A 61 -17.64 8.17 -10.55
C GLN A 61 -17.83 8.88 -11.88
N ILE A 62 -17.01 8.52 -12.86
CA ILE A 62 -17.11 9.01 -14.24
C ILE A 62 -17.40 7.80 -15.13
N GLU A 63 -18.60 7.75 -15.70
CA GLU A 63 -18.92 6.79 -16.75
C GLU A 63 -18.11 7.09 -18.01
N GLN A 64 -17.45 6.06 -18.53
CA GLN A 64 -16.69 6.15 -19.76
C GLN A 64 -17.56 5.77 -20.96
N PRO A 65 -17.22 6.23 -22.18
CA PRO A 65 -17.97 5.91 -23.40
C PRO A 65 -18.11 4.41 -23.71
N ASN A 66 -17.20 3.58 -23.17
CA ASN A 66 -17.23 2.13 -23.32
C ASN A 66 -18.08 1.41 -22.24
N GLY A 67 -18.72 2.15 -21.34
CA GLY A 67 -19.51 1.62 -20.22
C GLY A 67 -18.72 1.35 -18.95
N ASP A 68 -17.39 1.55 -18.95
CA ASP A 68 -16.58 1.38 -17.73
C ASP A 68 -16.78 2.55 -16.77
N VAL A 69 -16.71 2.27 -15.46
CA VAL A 69 -16.75 3.32 -14.43
C VAL A 69 -15.34 3.64 -13.96
N LYS A 70 -14.93 4.90 -14.16
CA LYS A 70 -13.67 5.43 -13.61
C LYS A 70 -13.91 6.09 -12.27
N GLN A 71 -13.14 5.70 -11.27
CA GLN A 71 -13.08 6.41 -10.00
C GLN A 71 -12.00 7.48 -10.07
N VAL A 72 -12.32 8.73 -9.72
CA VAL A 72 -11.35 9.82 -9.61
C VAL A 72 -11.44 10.48 -8.24
N LEU A 73 -10.34 11.09 -7.80
CA LEU A 73 -10.27 11.79 -6.52
C LEU A 73 -11.30 12.92 -6.48
N LYS A 74 -12.16 12.92 -5.46
CA LYS A 74 -13.01 14.06 -5.09
C LYS A 74 -12.36 14.86 -3.96
N LEU A 75 -12.01 14.19 -2.86
CA LEU A 75 -11.28 14.78 -1.74
C LEU A 75 -10.54 13.71 -0.94
N GLY A 76 -9.71 14.13 0.00
CA GLY A 76 -9.06 13.25 0.95
C GLY A 76 -8.47 13.99 2.14
N TRP A 77 -8.14 13.21 3.16
CA TRP A 77 -7.40 13.68 4.32
C TRP A 77 -6.12 12.89 4.47
N VAL A 78 -5.05 13.58 4.86
CA VAL A 78 -3.77 12.97 5.17
C VAL A 78 -3.26 13.51 6.50
N CYS A 79 -2.70 12.62 7.32
CA CYS A 79 -2.10 12.95 8.59
C CYS A 79 -0.72 12.32 8.70
N TYR A 80 0.29 13.14 8.94
CA TYR A 80 1.59 12.67 9.37
C TYR A 80 1.62 12.52 10.89
N TYR A 81 1.91 11.30 11.33
CA TYR A 81 2.11 10.89 12.70
C TYR A 81 3.59 10.65 12.98
N ARG A 82 4.16 11.43 13.89
CA ARG A 82 5.48 11.18 14.47
C ARG A 82 5.34 10.70 15.90
N ARG A 83 5.76 9.47 16.17
CA ARG A 83 5.81 8.91 17.52
C ARG A 83 6.80 9.69 18.40
N ALA A 84 6.45 9.86 19.67
CA ALA A 84 7.34 10.41 20.67
C ALA A 84 8.59 9.51 20.83
N TYR A 85 9.76 10.13 21.00
CA TYR A 85 11.00 9.41 21.29
C TYR A 85 12.03 10.32 21.95
N GLY A 86 12.47 9.95 23.15
CA GLY A 86 13.34 10.77 23.98
C GLY A 86 12.70 12.14 24.26
N ARG A 87 13.41 13.21 23.94
CA ARG A 87 12.92 14.60 24.10
C ARG A 87 11.94 15.05 23.02
N ASN A 88 11.77 14.27 21.96
CA ASN A 88 10.86 14.64 20.88
C ASN A 88 9.44 14.22 21.21
N LEU A 89 8.56 15.21 21.33
CA LEU A 89 7.14 14.98 21.53
C LEU A 89 6.48 14.35 20.29
N GLU A 90 5.37 13.67 20.57
CA GLU A 90 4.43 13.23 19.55
C GLU A 90 3.98 14.42 18.70
N LYS A 91 3.81 14.21 17.39
CA LYS A 91 3.33 15.24 16.48
C LYS A 91 2.31 14.64 15.51
N LEU A 92 1.22 15.37 15.31
CA LEU A 92 0.29 15.20 14.21
C LEU A 92 0.39 16.44 13.30
N ASP A 93 0.44 16.23 11.99
CA ASP A 93 0.39 17.28 10.96
C ASP A 93 -0.71 16.87 9.99
N TRP A 94 -1.83 17.58 10.00
CA TRP A 94 -3.03 17.27 9.23
C TRP A 94 -3.10 18.13 7.97
N HIS A 95 -3.56 17.55 6.88
CA HIS A 95 -3.77 18.26 5.63
C HIS A 95 -4.98 17.69 4.89
N PHE A 96 -5.88 18.58 4.50
CA PHE A 96 -6.93 18.29 3.54
C PHE A 96 -6.38 18.43 2.13
N PHE A 97 -6.84 17.62 1.18
CA PHE A 97 -6.51 17.78 -0.22
C PHE A 97 -7.71 17.39 -1.10
N ASP A 98 -7.95 18.16 -2.15
CA ASP A 98 -8.90 17.88 -3.24
C ASP A 98 -8.19 17.69 -4.59
N ASN A 99 -6.87 17.81 -4.58
CA ASN A 99 -6.02 17.60 -5.74
C ASN A 99 -4.85 16.68 -5.38
N ILE A 100 -4.45 15.90 -6.37
CA ILE A 100 -3.44 14.85 -6.19
C ILE A 100 -2.05 15.45 -5.91
N LEU A 101 -1.76 16.65 -6.44
CA LEU A 101 -0.45 17.28 -6.23
C LEU A 101 -0.22 17.66 -4.77
N ASP A 102 -1.24 18.14 -4.08
CA ASP A 102 -1.16 18.48 -2.66
C ASP A 102 -0.89 17.26 -1.79
N PHE A 103 -1.53 16.13 -2.08
CA PHE A 103 -1.21 14.85 -1.45
C PHE A 103 0.28 14.49 -1.62
N TRP A 104 0.82 14.52 -2.83
CA TRP A 104 2.22 14.16 -3.04
C TRP A 104 3.19 15.18 -2.47
N THR A 105 2.85 16.47 -2.50
CA THR A 105 3.63 17.52 -1.84
C THR A 105 3.73 17.22 -0.34
N PHE A 106 2.63 16.78 0.28
CA PHE A 106 2.62 16.34 1.66
C PHE A 106 3.49 15.09 1.91
N ILE A 107 3.38 14.06 1.07
CA ILE A 107 4.23 12.84 1.17
C ILE A 107 5.72 13.19 1.06
N TYR A 108 6.09 14.03 0.08
CA TYR A 108 7.49 14.39 -0.15
C TYR A 108 8.06 15.30 0.93
N LYS A 109 7.27 16.22 1.48
CA LYS A 109 7.63 17.06 2.63
C LYS A 109 8.13 16.21 3.83
N HIS A 110 7.55 15.03 4.05
CA HIS A 110 7.89 14.16 5.18
C HIS A 110 8.87 13.02 4.82
N THR A 111 9.27 12.92 3.54
CA THR A 111 10.23 11.92 3.09
C THR A 111 11.66 12.42 3.28
N GLU A 112 12.47 11.68 4.05
CA GLU A 112 13.84 12.07 4.39
C GLU A 112 14.87 10.97 4.13
N LYS A 113 16.12 11.38 3.88
CA LYS A 113 17.25 10.49 3.67
C LYS A 113 17.51 9.64 4.92
N LYS A 114 17.94 8.38 4.69
CA LYS A 114 18.25 7.39 5.74
C LYS A 114 17.07 7.07 6.68
N ARG A 115 15.88 7.57 6.37
CA ARG A 115 14.65 7.31 7.10
C ARG A 115 13.66 6.61 6.19
N ARG A 116 12.84 5.76 6.80
CA ARG A 116 11.75 5.07 6.13
C ARG A 116 10.44 5.71 6.57
N LEU A 117 9.69 6.23 5.61
CA LEU A 117 8.35 6.74 5.80
C LEU A 117 7.36 5.60 5.55
N TRP A 118 6.47 5.35 6.51
CA TRP A 118 5.36 4.40 6.34
C TRP A 118 4.13 5.20 5.93
N VAL A 119 3.38 4.72 4.95
CA VAL A 119 2.15 5.34 4.47
C VAL A 119 1.08 4.26 4.51
N ILE A 120 -0.01 4.51 5.24
CA ILE A 120 -1.02 3.52 5.58
C ILE A 120 -2.39 4.06 5.20
N SER A 121 -3.20 3.22 4.56
CA SER A 121 -4.64 3.43 4.35
C SER A 121 -5.36 2.08 4.49
N CYS A 122 -6.69 2.10 4.55
CA CYS A 122 -7.49 0.88 4.48
C CYS A 122 -7.81 0.60 3.02
N ASN A 123 -7.47 -0.57 2.49
CA ASN A 123 -7.56 -0.87 1.05
C ASN A 123 -6.55 -0.05 0.22
N MET A 124 -5.28 -0.14 0.61
CA MET A 124 -4.17 0.64 0.05
C MET A 124 -4.06 0.56 -1.47
N SER A 125 -4.35 -0.58 -2.10
CA SER A 125 -4.29 -0.67 -3.57
C SER A 125 -5.27 0.27 -4.27
N PHE A 126 -6.45 0.49 -3.67
CA PHE A 126 -7.47 1.39 -4.21
C PHE A 126 -7.02 2.84 -4.07
N ASP A 127 -6.75 3.30 -2.85
CA ASP A 127 -6.34 4.69 -2.60
C ASP A 127 -5.06 5.05 -3.35
N PHE A 128 -4.10 4.12 -3.40
CA PHE A 128 -2.85 4.31 -4.13
C PHE A 128 -3.09 4.54 -5.64
N THR A 129 -4.15 3.94 -6.19
CA THR A 129 -4.58 4.18 -7.58
C THR A 129 -5.24 5.55 -7.72
N ILE A 130 -6.14 5.92 -6.78
CA ILE A 130 -6.83 7.22 -6.77
C ILE A 130 -5.83 8.38 -6.73
N VAL A 131 -4.80 8.29 -5.89
CA VAL A 131 -3.74 9.30 -5.79
C VAL A 131 -2.67 9.16 -6.87
N GLN A 132 -2.86 8.33 -7.90
CA GLN A 132 -1.91 8.14 -9.01
C GLN A 132 -0.50 7.76 -8.55
N GLY A 133 -0.40 6.88 -7.55
CA GLY A 133 0.80 6.24 -6.99
C GLY A 133 2.00 6.15 -7.91
N TRP A 134 1.85 5.35 -8.96
CA TRP A 134 2.94 5.03 -9.89
C TRP A 134 3.43 6.24 -10.68
N LYS A 135 2.54 7.16 -11.07
CA LYS A 135 2.88 8.35 -11.85
C LYS A 135 3.82 9.26 -11.06
N TYR A 136 3.41 9.63 -9.85
CA TYR A 136 4.17 10.59 -9.04
C TYR A 136 5.47 9.99 -8.51
N LEU A 137 5.46 8.73 -8.10
CA LEU A 137 6.70 8.02 -7.72
C LEU A 137 7.68 7.93 -8.89
N GLY A 138 7.19 7.67 -10.11
CA GLY A 138 7.99 7.67 -11.33
C GLY A 138 8.64 9.04 -11.59
N GLN A 139 7.84 10.11 -11.55
CA GLN A 139 8.31 11.49 -11.71
C GLN A 139 9.37 11.89 -10.67
N ALA A 140 9.23 11.42 -9.43
CA ALA A 140 10.18 11.65 -8.34
C ALA A 140 11.37 10.66 -8.31
N ASN A 141 11.54 9.84 -9.36
CA ASN A 141 12.63 8.87 -9.51
C ASN A 141 12.71 7.83 -8.37
N PHE A 142 11.57 7.46 -7.79
CA PHE A 142 11.49 6.31 -6.89
C PHE A 142 11.56 5.01 -7.69
N LYS A 143 12.36 4.06 -7.21
CA LYS A 143 12.49 2.72 -7.78
C LYS A 143 11.79 1.72 -6.87
N LEU A 144 11.03 0.82 -7.49
CA LEU A 144 10.39 -0.29 -6.81
C LEU A 144 11.45 -1.22 -6.21
N LYS A 145 11.24 -1.61 -4.95
CA LYS A 145 12.09 -2.55 -4.20
C LYS A 145 11.35 -3.80 -3.80
N PHE A 146 10.06 -3.67 -3.52
CA PHE A 146 9.19 -4.79 -3.22
C PHE A 146 7.75 -4.42 -3.58
N PHE A 147 7.03 -5.37 -4.16
CA PHE A 147 5.60 -5.25 -4.43
C PHE A 147 4.91 -6.56 -4.10
N HIS A 148 3.86 -6.47 -3.31
CA HIS A 148 2.94 -7.57 -3.06
C HIS A 148 1.54 -6.99 -2.96
N ASN A 149 0.62 -7.55 -3.74
CA ASN A 149 -0.78 -7.17 -3.71
C ASN A 149 -1.64 -8.42 -3.93
N THR A 150 -2.20 -8.98 -2.87
CA THR A 150 -3.04 -10.19 -2.93
C THR A 150 -4.02 -10.22 -1.77
N GLY A 151 -5.31 -10.42 -2.07
CA GLY A 151 -6.38 -10.35 -1.08
C GLY A 151 -6.36 -8.99 -0.37
N SER A 152 -6.47 -9.00 0.95
CA SER A 152 -6.40 -7.80 1.80
C SER A 152 -4.96 -7.38 2.15
N THR A 153 -3.95 -7.88 1.44
CA THR A 153 -2.54 -7.56 1.71
C THR A 153 -1.94 -6.74 0.59
N CYS A 154 -1.59 -5.48 0.88
CA CYS A 154 -0.86 -4.61 -0.03
C CYS A 154 0.41 -4.09 0.65
N ILE A 155 1.56 -4.26 0.00
CA ILE A 155 2.86 -3.75 0.42
C ILE A 155 3.60 -3.23 -0.81
N ILE A 156 3.91 -1.94 -0.83
CA ILE A 156 4.70 -1.31 -1.89
C ILE A 156 5.90 -0.63 -1.25
N SER A 157 7.10 -1.16 -1.45
CA SER A 157 8.34 -0.52 -1.00
C SER A 157 9.05 0.13 -2.16
N VAL A 158 9.33 1.42 -2.04
CA VAL A 158 10.06 2.21 -3.02
C VAL A 158 11.21 2.98 -2.38
N LYS A 159 12.24 3.27 -3.17
CA LYS A 159 13.42 4.02 -2.71
C LYS A 159 13.95 4.95 -3.79
N SER A 160 14.38 6.14 -3.40
CA SER A 160 15.08 7.10 -4.24
C SER A 160 16.30 7.69 -3.50
N LYS A 161 16.96 8.70 -4.11
CA LYS A 161 17.97 9.50 -3.42
C LYS A 161 17.42 10.33 -2.25
N HIS A 162 16.10 10.54 -2.22
CA HIS A 162 15.43 11.36 -1.21
C HIS A 162 15.08 10.56 0.05
N GLY A 163 14.83 9.26 -0.06
CA GLY A 163 14.43 8.43 1.07
C GLY A 163 13.84 7.09 0.64
N ALA A 164 13.26 6.37 1.60
CA ALA A 164 12.47 5.17 1.35
C ALA A 164 11.04 5.38 1.84
N ILE A 165 10.07 4.95 1.04
CA ILE A 165 8.65 4.99 1.38
C ILE A 165 8.12 3.55 1.32
N ILE A 166 7.29 3.17 2.28
CA ILE A 166 6.56 1.91 2.27
C ILE A 166 5.08 2.23 2.41
N PHE A 167 4.33 1.89 1.36
CA PHE A 167 2.88 1.91 1.38
C PHE A 167 2.37 0.57 1.87
N MET A 168 1.40 0.60 2.77
CA MET A 168 0.85 -0.60 3.40
C MET A 168 -0.64 -0.51 3.63
N ASP A 169 -1.32 -1.62 3.40
CA ASP A 169 -2.70 -1.78 3.85
C ASP A 169 -2.76 -1.93 5.37
N SER A 170 -3.67 -1.22 6.03
CA SER A 170 -3.99 -1.47 7.44
C SER A 170 -4.53 -2.89 7.64
N MET A 171 -5.18 -3.47 6.63
CA MET A 171 -5.68 -4.84 6.63
C MET A 171 -4.57 -5.91 6.67
N ASN A 172 -3.32 -5.52 6.45
CA ASN A 172 -2.17 -6.39 6.71
C ASN A 172 -2.09 -6.81 8.19
N TRP A 173 -2.68 -6.02 9.10
CA TRP A 173 -2.77 -6.30 10.53
C TRP A 173 -4.21 -6.50 11.01
N PHE A 174 -5.14 -5.67 10.53
CA PHE A 174 -6.50 -5.61 11.06
C PHE A 174 -7.48 -6.04 9.97
N ARG A 175 -7.86 -7.32 9.96
CA ARG A 175 -8.80 -7.87 8.97
C ARG A 175 -10.25 -7.52 9.29
N GLU A 176 -10.54 -6.23 9.37
CA GLU A 176 -11.85 -5.68 9.66
C GLU A 176 -12.02 -4.33 8.95
N SER A 177 -13.27 -3.86 8.85
CA SER A 177 -13.56 -2.54 8.26
C SER A 177 -13.15 -1.40 9.20
N VAL A 178 -12.99 -0.20 8.64
CA VAL A 178 -12.78 1.03 9.42
C VAL A 178 -13.94 1.26 10.38
N ALA A 179 -15.18 0.98 9.98
CA ALA A 179 -16.36 1.08 10.84
C ALA A 179 -16.28 0.17 12.07
N ALA A 180 -15.94 -1.11 11.86
CA ALA A 180 -15.79 -2.09 12.94
C ALA A 180 -14.64 -1.71 13.89
N SER A 181 -13.51 -1.28 13.32
CA SER A 181 -12.37 -0.76 14.09
C SER A 181 -12.77 0.44 14.95
N GLY A 182 -13.48 1.40 14.36
CA GLY A 182 -13.94 2.60 15.03
C GLY A 182 -14.88 2.30 16.19
N ALA A 183 -15.86 1.43 15.99
CA ALA A 183 -16.76 0.98 17.05
C ALA A 183 -16.00 0.35 18.24
N ARG A 184 -15.03 -0.54 17.95
CA ARG A 184 -14.20 -1.19 18.98
C ARG A 184 -13.32 -0.21 19.76
N LEU A 185 -12.85 0.84 19.10
CA LEU A 185 -12.01 1.89 19.70
C LEU A 185 -12.82 2.98 20.42
N GLY A 186 -14.16 2.94 20.36
CA GLY A 186 -15.03 4.01 20.89
C GLY A 186 -15.01 5.28 20.05
N ILE A 187 -14.58 5.20 18.79
CA ILE A 187 -14.52 6.29 17.80
C ILE A 187 -15.33 5.84 16.58
N PRO A 188 -16.66 5.78 16.66
CA PRO A 188 -17.47 5.24 15.58
C PRO A 188 -17.26 6.03 14.28
N LYS A 189 -17.26 5.31 13.16
CA LYS A 189 -17.30 5.93 11.83
C LYS A 189 -18.62 6.71 11.67
N LEU A 190 -18.58 7.80 10.91
CA LEU A 190 -19.79 8.58 10.63
C LEU A 190 -20.66 7.81 9.63
N GLU A 191 -21.98 7.81 9.83
CA GLU A 191 -22.94 7.32 8.84
C GLU A 191 -23.14 8.40 7.77
N ILE A 192 -23.21 8.01 6.49
CA ILE A 192 -23.31 8.95 5.37
C ILE A 192 -24.32 8.47 4.31
N ASP A 193 -25.15 9.40 3.85
CA ASP A 193 -25.97 9.23 2.64
C ASP A 193 -25.29 9.98 1.50
N PHE A 194 -24.55 9.24 0.66
CA PHE A 194 -23.79 9.82 -0.45
C PHE A 194 -24.66 10.58 -1.47
N ALA A 195 -25.98 10.31 -1.52
CA ALA A 195 -26.88 11.01 -2.42
C ALA A 195 -27.32 12.39 -1.90
N LYS A 196 -27.15 12.65 -0.60
CA LYS A 196 -27.63 13.87 0.07
C LYS A 196 -26.56 14.62 0.84
N THR A 197 -25.36 14.06 0.96
CA THR A 197 -24.26 14.69 1.69
C THR A 197 -23.77 15.95 0.99
N ASP A 198 -23.42 16.97 1.77
CA ASP A 198 -22.61 18.07 1.30
C ASP A 198 -21.10 17.74 1.42
N ASP A 199 -20.26 18.57 0.78
CA ASP A 199 -18.82 18.36 0.77
C ASP A 199 -18.17 18.58 2.15
N LEU A 200 -18.80 19.38 3.02
CA LEU A 200 -18.31 19.62 4.38
C LEU A 200 -18.44 18.37 5.23
N PHE A 201 -19.59 17.70 5.20
CA PHE A 201 -19.84 16.46 5.89
C PHE A 201 -19.04 15.30 5.28
N LEU A 202 -18.93 15.24 3.96
CA LEU A 202 -18.07 14.27 3.28
C LEU A 202 -16.59 14.41 3.70
N SER A 203 -16.10 15.65 3.81
CA SER A 203 -14.75 15.92 4.33
C SER A 203 -14.59 15.48 5.79
N ALA A 204 -15.59 15.73 6.64
CA ALA A 204 -15.57 15.27 8.04
C ALA A 204 -15.62 13.74 8.15
N TYR A 205 -16.39 13.08 7.30
CA TYR A 205 -16.46 11.62 7.18
C TYR A 205 -15.12 11.02 6.79
N CYS A 206 -14.50 11.51 5.71
CA CYS A 206 -13.18 11.05 5.27
C CYS A 206 -12.11 11.29 6.34
N LYS A 207 -12.13 12.44 7.01
CA LYS A 207 -11.22 12.72 8.13
C LYS A 207 -11.40 11.72 9.28
N ARG A 208 -12.64 11.36 9.61
CA ARG A 208 -12.94 10.37 10.67
C ARG A 208 -12.31 9.02 10.37
N ASP A 209 -12.30 8.59 9.11
CA ASP A 209 -11.65 7.34 8.72
C ASP A 209 -10.14 7.38 8.99
N VAL A 210 -9.48 8.50 8.68
CA VAL A 210 -8.05 8.71 9.01
C VAL A 210 -7.83 8.74 10.53
N GLU A 211 -8.71 9.38 11.31
CA GLU A 211 -8.65 9.38 12.78
C GLU A 211 -8.70 7.95 13.35
N ILE A 212 -9.61 7.12 12.83
CA ILE A 212 -9.74 5.72 13.23
C ILE A 212 -8.48 4.95 12.89
N LEU A 213 -7.89 5.13 11.70
CA LEU A 213 -6.65 4.44 11.32
C LEU A 213 -5.47 4.81 12.22
N ILE A 214 -5.34 6.08 12.60
CA ILE A 214 -4.32 6.54 13.54
C ILE A 214 -4.54 5.88 14.91
N ALA A 215 -5.77 5.92 15.43
CA ALA A 215 -6.11 5.34 16.73
C ALA A 215 -5.84 3.83 16.75
N LEU A 216 -6.22 3.13 15.69
CA LEU A 216 -6.01 1.70 15.51
C LEU A 216 -4.51 1.33 15.52
N PHE A 217 -3.69 2.07 14.78
CA PHE A 217 -2.24 1.86 14.80
C PHE A 217 -1.62 2.17 16.16
N LYS A 218 -2.04 3.25 16.82
CA LYS A 218 -1.55 3.61 18.16
C LYS A 218 -1.92 2.55 19.20
N ASP A 219 -3.13 2.02 19.16
CA ASP A 219 -3.59 0.95 20.04
C ASP A 219 -2.74 -0.33 19.85
N PHE A 220 -2.52 -0.74 18.60
CA PHE A 220 -1.69 -1.90 18.29
C PHE A 220 -0.24 -1.73 18.74
N VAL A 221 0.36 -0.56 18.48
CA VAL A 221 1.72 -0.25 18.93
C VAL A 221 1.80 -0.25 20.46
N LYS A 222 0.84 0.35 21.14
CA LYS A 222 0.76 0.38 22.60
C LYS A 222 0.69 -1.04 23.16
N PHE A 223 -0.13 -1.90 22.57
CA PHE A 223 -0.22 -3.31 22.94
C PHE A 223 1.13 -4.02 22.80
N LEU A 224 1.82 -3.88 21.67
CA LEU A 224 3.11 -4.53 21.43
C LEU A 224 4.20 -4.05 22.39
N GLU A 225 4.27 -2.74 22.63
CA GLU A 225 5.30 -2.14 23.50
C GLU A 225 5.05 -2.42 24.98
N ALA A 226 3.82 -2.23 25.47
CA ALA A 226 3.47 -2.43 26.87
C ALA A 226 3.72 -3.87 27.33
N ASN A 227 3.53 -4.83 26.42
CA ASN A 227 3.74 -6.26 26.67
C ASN A 227 5.10 -6.78 26.19
N ARG A 228 5.96 -5.91 25.61
CA ARG A 228 7.27 -6.26 25.05
C ARG A 228 7.23 -7.46 24.09
N ILE A 229 6.22 -7.51 23.22
CA ILE A 229 5.90 -8.69 22.39
C ILE A 229 6.81 -8.77 21.17
N SER A 230 6.82 -7.73 20.34
CA SER A 230 7.47 -7.77 19.03
C SER A 230 7.72 -6.37 18.47
N ARG A 231 8.58 -6.30 17.47
CA ARG A 231 8.62 -5.16 16.53
C ARG A 231 7.41 -5.21 15.60
N VAL A 232 7.04 -4.08 15.01
CA VAL A 232 6.01 -4.05 13.96
C VAL A 232 6.63 -4.48 12.62
N CYS A 233 6.13 -5.57 12.05
CA CYS A 233 6.47 -6.03 10.70
C CYS A 233 5.34 -5.67 9.71
N TYR A 234 5.55 -5.90 8.41
CA TYR A 234 4.57 -5.48 7.39
C TYR A 234 3.25 -6.24 7.41
N THR A 235 3.19 -7.40 8.07
CA THR A 235 1.98 -8.22 8.21
C THR A 235 1.84 -8.74 9.64
N ILE A 236 0.62 -9.10 10.04
CA ILE A 236 0.40 -9.73 11.36
C ILE A 236 1.16 -11.05 11.50
N ALA A 237 1.21 -11.88 10.44
CA ALA A 237 1.97 -13.13 10.44
C ALA A 237 3.47 -12.89 10.65
N SER A 238 4.05 -11.89 9.97
CA SER A 238 5.45 -11.52 10.16
C SER A 238 5.70 -10.92 11.55
N THR A 239 4.71 -10.24 12.12
CA THR A 239 4.79 -9.65 13.47
C THR A 239 4.74 -10.75 14.54
N ALA A 240 3.86 -11.75 14.35
CA ALA A 240 3.78 -12.95 15.18
C ALA A 240 5.05 -13.79 15.12
N MET A 241 5.62 -13.98 13.92
CA MET A 241 6.91 -14.67 13.78
C MET A 241 8.04 -13.91 14.50
N ALA A 242 8.06 -12.58 14.41
CA ALA A 242 9.02 -11.77 15.16
C ALA A 242 8.80 -11.87 16.69
N ALA A 243 7.55 -12.02 17.15
CA ALA A 243 7.25 -12.24 18.57
C ALA A 243 7.81 -13.57 19.06
N TYR A 244 7.57 -14.65 18.30
CA TYR A 244 8.16 -15.97 18.57
C TYR A 244 9.69 -15.90 18.61
N LEU A 245 10.31 -15.29 17.60
CA LEU A 245 11.76 -15.14 17.50
C LEU A 245 12.37 -14.28 18.62
N PHE A 246 11.59 -13.41 19.26
CA PHE A 246 12.04 -12.56 20.34
C PHE A 246 11.93 -13.25 21.70
N GLY A 247 10.73 -13.76 22.04
CA GLY A 247 10.42 -14.28 23.37
C GLY A 247 10.62 -15.79 23.55
N PHE A 248 10.48 -16.58 22.48
CA PHE A 248 10.26 -18.03 22.58
C PHE A 248 11.25 -18.88 21.78
N TYR A 249 12.19 -18.29 21.03
CA TYR A 249 13.14 -19.03 20.20
C TYR A 249 14.31 -19.61 21.02
N ASP A 250 14.03 -20.65 21.80
CA ASP A 250 14.94 -21.37 22.70
C ASP A 250 15.82 -22.43 22.00
N HIS A 251 15.32 -23.03 20.92
CA HIS A 251 16.05 -24.03 20.12
C HIS A 251 16.30 -23.55 18.69
N LYS A 252 17.44 -23.95 18.10
CA LYS A 252 17.76 -23.61 16.71
C LYS A 252 16.83 -24.36 15.76
N ILE A 253 16.06 -23.61 14.98
CA ILE A 253 15.26 -24.14 13.88
C ILE A 253 16.04 -23.95 12.59
N TYR A 254 16.29 -25.06 11.89
CA TYR A 254 16.97 -25.07 10.60
C TYR A 254 15.92 -25.15 9.49
N ILE A 255 16.10 -24.30 8.47
CA ILE A 255 15.29 -24.32 7.25
C ILE A 255 16.07 -25.11 6.21
N HIS A 256 15.44 -26.17 5.71
CA HIS A 256 15.92 -26.95 4.57
C HIS A 256 15.39 -26.35 3.24
N ASN A 257 15.90 -26.85 2.13
CA ASN A 257 15.43 -26.52 0.79
C ASN A 257 14.26 -27.41 0.37
#